data_AF-A0A0C2SJT2-F1
#
_entry.id   AF-A0A0C2SJT2-F1
#
_cell.length_a   1.000
_cell.length_b   1.000
_cell.length_c   1.000
_cell.angle_alpha   90.00
_cell.angle_beta   90.00
_cell.angle_gamma   90.00
#
_symmetry.space_group_name_H-M   'P 1'
#
loop_
_entity.id
_entity.type
_entity.pdbx_description
1 polymer ?
#
loop_
_entity_poly.entity_id
_entity_poly.type
_entity_poly.pdbx_seq_one_letter_code
_entity_poly.pdbx_strand_id
1 'polypeptide(L)'
;LALDFTSNEDLPLSRLNPTSERDQLFENATLVLKYLALYEELSWAMNHGDIARVERCLLPWIALFKATGKHKYATHLTRFLTTVHFELS
;
A
#
# COMPACT_ATOMS: atom_id res chain seq x y z
N LEU A 1 12.18 -2.43 2.05
CA LEU A 1 11.04 -1.65 2.59
C LEU A 1 9.81 -2.54 2.57
N ALA A 2 8.82 -2.35 3.47
CA ALA A 2 7.57 -3.12 3.35
C ALA A 2 6.87 -2.82 2.02
N LEU A 3 7.12 -1.63 1.45
CA LEU A 3 6.82 -1.29 0.06
C LEU A 3 7.25 -2.39 -0.93
N ASP A 4 8.49 -2.90 -0.83
CA ASP A 4 9.05 -3.91 -1.74
C ASP A 4 8.35 -5.27 -1.60
N PHE A 5 7.87 -5.58 -0.39
CA PHE A 5 7.01 -6.75 -0.15
C PHE A 5 5.60 -6.55 -0.68
N THR A 6 5.04 -5.34 -0.58
CA THR A 6 3.70 -5.02 -1.11
C THR A 6 3.67 -5.02 -2.64
N SER A 7 4.74 -4.56 -3.28
CA SER A 7 4.89 -4.49 -4.75
C SER A 7 5.18 -5.83 -5.40
N ASN A 8 5.30 -6.93 -4.65
CA ASN A 8 5.56 -8.26 -5.21
C ASN A 8 4.52 -8.60 -6.32
N GLU A 9 4.99 -8.59 -7.57
CA GLU A 9 4.23 -8.70 -8.83
C GLU A 9 3.66 -10.10 -9.07
N ASP A 10 4.12 -11.09 -8.32
CA ASP A 10 3.76 -12.49 -8.56
C ASP A 10 2.32 -12.80 -8.16
N LEU A 11 1.76 -12.08 -7.17
CA LEU A 11 0.44 -12.41 -6.62
C LEU A 11 -0.74 -12.05 -7.56
N PRO A 12 -0.76 -10.88 -8.23
CA PRO A 12 -1.74 -10.63 -9.29
C PRO A 12 -1.62 -11.64 -10.44
N LEU A 13 -0.40 -12.02 -10.82
CA LEU A 13 -0.15 -12.99 -11.90
C LEU A 13 -0.61 -14.39 -11.52
N SER A 14 -0.33 -14.85 -10.29
CA SER A 14 -0.77 -16.16 -9.80
C SER A 14 -2.30 -16.29 -9.77
N ARG A 15 -3.00 -15.17 -9.57
CA ARG A 15 -4.47 -15.10 -9.56
C ARG A 15 -5.11 -15.22 -10.93
N LEU A 16 -4.34 -15.14 -12.02
CA LEU A 16 -4.81 -15.41 -13.38
C LEU A 16 -4.98 -16.91 -13.64
N ASN A 17 -4.32 -17.77 -12.85
CA ASN A 17 -4.45 -19.22 -12.99
C ASN A 17 -5.85 -19.72 -12.58
N PRO A 18 -6.28 -20.89 -13.09
CA PRO A 18 -7.52 -21.53 -12.67
C PRO A 18 -7.56 -21.77 -11.16
N THR A 19 -8.75 -21.66 -10.57
CA THR A 19 -8.96 -21.87 -9.13
C THR A 19 -8.46 -23.23 -8.63
N SER A 20 -8.51 -24.27 -9.46
CA SER A 20 -8.03 -25.62 -9.13
C SER A 20 -6.52 -25.71 -8.95
N GLU A 21 -5.77 -24.74 -9.46
CA GLU A 21 -4.30 -24.70 -9.43
C GLU A 21 -3.77 -23.67 -8.41
N ARG A 22 -4.67 -22.99 -7.70
CA ARG A 22 -4.35 -21.89 -6.80
C ARG A 22 -4.50 -22.30 -5.34
N ASP A 23 -3.46 -22.03 -4.55
CA ASP A 23 -3.56 -22.07 -3.09
C ASP A 23 -4.14 -20.75 -2.57
N GLN A 24 -5.46 -20.71 -2.45
CA GLN A 24 -6.18 -19.53 -1.97
C GLN A 24 -5.82 -19.15 -0.53
N LEU A 25 -5.48 -20.13 0.33
CA LEU A 25 -5.12 -19.86 1.71
C LEU A 25 -3.79 -19.11 1.76
N PHE A 26 -2.81 -19.60 1.01
CA PHE A 26 -1.51 -18.96 0.87
C PHE A 26 -1.63 -17.55 0.28
N GLU A 27 -2.41 -17.39 -0.79
CA GLU A 27 -2.63 -16.07 -1.41
C GLU A 27 -3.24 -15.05 -0.44
N ASN A 28 -4.29 -15.47 0.28
CA ASN A 28 -4.99 -14.58 1.21
C ASN A 28 -4.10 -14.26 2.41
N ALA A 29 -3.35 -15.23 2.95
CA ALA A 29 -2.38 -15.00 4.01
C ALA A 29 -1.29 -14.01 3.55
N THR A 30 -0.79 -14.17 2.33
CA THR A 30 0.21 -13.26 1.75
C THR A 30 -0.34 -11.84 1.62
N LEU A 31 -1.59 -11.66 1.17
CA LEU A 31 -2.22 -10.33 1.13
C LEU A 31 -2.36 -9.70 2.52
N VAL A 32 -2.78 -10.47 3.52
CA VAL A 32 -2.91 -9.98 4.90
C VAL A 32 -1.55 -9.52 5.42
N LEU A 33 -0.51 -10.32 5.24
CA LEU A 33 0.85 -9.97 5.65
C LEU A 33 1.36 -8.71 4.93
N LYS A 34 1.08 -8.55 3.64
CA LYS A 34 1.41 -7.31 2.90
C LYS A 34 0.75 -6.08 3.54
N TYR A 35 -0.52 -6.15 3.89
CA TYR A 35 -1.21 -5.02 4.54
C TYR A 35 -0.70 -4.73 5.96
N LEU A 36 -0.40 -5.78 6.73
CA LEU A 36 0.18 -5.63 8.08
C LEU A 36 1.57 -4.99 8.02
N ALA A 37 2.42 -5.42 7.08
CA ALA A 37 3.74 -4.85 6.87
C ALA A 37 3.66 -3.37 6.45
N LEU A 38 2.72 -3.03 5.56
CA LEU A 38 2.48 -1.63 5.17
C LEU A 38 2.06 -0.76 6.36
N TYR A 39 1.19 -1.28 7.24
CA TYR A 39 0.77 -0.59 8.45
C TYR A 39 1.91 -0.43 9.46
N GLU A 40 2.69 -1.48 9.69
CA GLU A 40 3.85 -1.45 10.58
C GLU A 40 4.88 -0.43 10.09
N GLU A 41 5.21 -0.43 8.80
CA GLU A 41 6.18 0.51 8.23
C GLU A 41 5.73 1.97 8.37
N LEU A 42 4.45 2.26 8.07
CA LEU A 42 3.90 3.60 8.28
C LEU A 42 3.99 4.01 9.76
N SER A 43 3.61 3.11 10.67
CA SER A 43 3.63 3.38 12.11
C SER A 43 5.05 3.63 12.62
N TRP A 44 6.01 2.80 12.19
CA TRP A 44 7.40 2.97 12.52
C TRP A 44 7.94 4.31 12.01
N ALA A 45 7.67 4.66 10.76
CA ALA A 45 8.14 5.91 10.15
C ALA A 45 7.57 7.14 10.87
N MET A 46 6.28 7.13 11.21
CA MET A 46 5.66 8.20 12.00
C MET A 46 6.29 8.33 13.39
N ASN A 47 6.53 7.22 14.08
CA ASN A 47 7.11 7.22 15.43
C ASN A 47 8.57 7.71 15.46
N HIS A 48 9.33 7.51 14.38
CA HIS A 48 10.72 7.95 14.27
C HIS A 48 10.87 9.31 13.57
N GLY A 49 9.77 9.92 13.11
CA GLY A 49 9.80 11.18 12.38
C GLY A 49 10.42 11.10 10.99
N ASP A 50 10.48 9.92 10.37
CA ASP A 50 10.98 9.72 9.00
C ASP A 50 9.92 10.15 7.98
N ILE A 51 9.82 11.46 7.74
CA ILE A 51 8.80 12.06 6.87
C ILE A 51 8.87 11.55 5.43
N ALA A 52 10.09 11.40 4.88
CA ALA A 52 10.25 10.90 3.52
C ALA A 52 9.70 9.48 3.37
N ARG A 53 9.87 8.62 4.40
CA ARG A 53 9.29 7.27 4.40
C ARG A 53 7.79 7.29 4.63
N VAL A 54 7.27 8.19 5.47
CA VAL A 54 5.81 8.39 5.62
C VAL A 54 5.17 8.73 4.26
N GLU A 55 5.70 9.72 3.55
CA GLU A 55 5.19 10.14 2.24
C GLU A 55 5.18 8.99 1.22
N ARG A 56 6.24 8.18 1.18
CA ARG A 56 6.31 6.98 0.32
C ARG A 56 5.25 5.96 0.69
N CYS A 57 5.02 5.70 1.98
CA CYS A 57 3.98 4.78 2.44
C CYS A 57 2.58 5.28 2.05
N LEU A 58 2.32 6.58 1.95
CA LEU A 58 1.00 7.10 1.59
C LEU A 58 0.55 6.68 0.17
N LEU A 59 1.47 6.40 -0.77
CA LEU A 59 1.13 5.97 -2.13
C LEU A 59 0.29 4.67 -2.17
N PRO A 60 0.73 3.54 -1.61
CA PRO A 60 -0.09 2.32 -1.55
C PRO A 60 -1.35 2.51 -0.67
N TRP A 61 -1.32 3.35 0.36
CA TRP A 61 -2.53 3.69 1.15
C TRP A 61 -3.60 4.40 0.32
N ILE A 62 -3.21 5.33 -0.57
CA ILE A 62 -4.14 5.98 -1.50
C ILE A 62 -4.81 4.94 -2.40
N ALA A 63 -4.05 4.00 -2.95
CA ALA A 63 -4.59 2.93 -3.79
C ALA A 63 -5.59 2.05 -3.01
N LEU A 64 -5.23 1.65 -1.78
CA LEU A 64 -6.11 0.87 -0.90
C LEU A 64 -7.43 1.61 -0.60
N PHE A 65 -7.35 2.91 -0.29
CA PHE A 65 -8.54 3.71 -0.02
C PHE A 65 -9.42 3.90 -1.25
N LYS A 66 -8.85 4.06 -2.44
CA LYS A 66 -9.64 4.07 -3.68
C LYS A 66 -10.35 2.73 -3.92
N ALA A 67 -9.63 1.62 -3.76
CA ALA A 67 -10.16 0.28 -4.01
C ALA A 67 -11.27 -0.12 -3.01
N THR A 68 -11.21 0.38 -1.78
CA THR A 68 -12.18 0.06 -0.71
C THR A 68 -13.32 1.07 -0.57
N GLY A 69 -13.47 2.02 -1.51
CA GLY A 69 -14.54 3.02 -1.48
C GLY A 69 -14.31 4.19 -0.51
N LYS A 70 -13.13 4.27 0.12
CA LYS A 70 -12.70 5.34 1.03
C LYS A 70 -12.18 6.56 0.27
N HIS A 71 -12.92 7.01 -0.75
CA HIS A 71 -12.47 8.03 -1.70
C HIS A 71 -12.09 9.37 -1.05
N LYS A 72 -12.78 9.80 0.01
CA LYS A 72 -12.43 11.02 0.75
C LYS A 72 -10.97 11.00 1.22
N TYR A 73 -10.54 9.90 1.84
CA TYR A 73 -9.17 9.76 2.34
C TYR A 73 -8.16 9.72 1.21
N ALA A 74 -8.45 8.97 0.14
CA ALA A 74 -7.59 8.92 -1.04
C ALA A 74 -7.40 10.31 -1.66
N THR A 75 -8.48 11.08 -1.83
CA THR A 75 -8.43 12.43 -2.41
C THR A 75 -7.62 13.38 -1.54
N HIS A 76 -7.83 13.37 -0.21
CA HIS A 76 -7.06 14.22 0.70
C HIS A 76 -5.57 13.89 0.68
N LEU A 77 -5.21 12.60 0.76
CA LEU A 77 -3.81 12.16 0.71
C LEU A 77 -3.16 12.45 -0.64
N THR A 78 -3.89 12.27 -1.74
CA THR A 78 -3.39 12.63 -3.08
C THR A 78 -3.09 14.12 -3.15
N ARG A 79 -4.04 14.97 -2.72
CA ARG A 79 -3.87 16.42 -2.72
C ARG A 79 -2.70 16.86 -1.82
N PHE A 80 -2.58 16.25 -0.65
CA PHE A 80 -1.47 16.52 0.27
C PHE A 80 -0.12 16.28 -0.41
N LEU A 81 0.08 15.09 -0.99
CA LEU A 81 1.33 14.75 -1.67
C LEU A 81 1.58 15.65 -2.89
N THR A 82 0.55 15.96 -3.68
CA THR A 82 0.73 16.84 -4.85
C THR A 82 1.12 18.26 -4.45
N THR A 83 0.51 18.79 -3.39
CA THR A 83 0.84 20.12 -2.88
C THR A 83 2.27 20.18 -2.34
N VAL A 84 2.67 19.19 -1.54
CA VAL A 84 4.02 19.13 -0.96
C VAL A 84 5.11 19.01 -2.02
N HIS A 85 4.89 18.20 -3.07
CA HIS A 85 5.94 17.92 -4.05
C HIS A 85 5.93 18.82 -5.30
N PHE A 86 4.82 19.48 -5.63
CA PHE A 86 4.69 20.22 -6.89
C PHE A 86 4.14 21.65 -6.77
N GLU A 87 3.54 22.04 -5.64
CA GLU A 87 2.96 23.38 -5.46
C GLU A 87 3.75 24.27 -4.48
N LEU A 88 4.47 23.65 -3.54
CA LEU A 88 5.29 24.35 -2.53
C LEU A 88 6.78 24.43 -2.89
N SER A 89 7.17 23.91 -4.07
CA SER A 89 8.52 23.94 -4.63
C SER A 89 8.66 25.04 -5.69
#